data_AF-I3SBY0-F1
#
_entry.id   AF-I3SBY0-F1
#
_cell.length_a   1.000
_cell.length_b   1.000
_cell.length_c   1.000
_cell.angle_alpha   90.00
_cell.angle_beta   90.00
_cell.angle_gamma   90.00
#
_symmetry.space_group_name_H-M   'P 1'
#
loop_
_entity.id
_entity.type
_entity.pdbx_description
1 polymer ?
#
loop_
_entity_poly.entity_id
_entity_poly.type
_entity_poly.pdbx_seq_one_letter_code
_entity_poly.pdbx_strand_id
1 'polypeptide(L)'
;MTPLLTKLLAGQLVPVDAAGLAISTFQVVLVPTILGVLLNEFFPKFTSKIITVTPLIGVILTTLLCASPIGQVAEVLKTQGAQLILPVMALHAAAFAIGYWMSKLSFGESTSRTISIECGMQSSALGFLLAQKHFTNPLVAVPSAVSVVCMALGGSALAVFWRNSPIPIDDKDDFKE
;
A
#
# COMPACT_ATOMS: atom_id res chain seq x y z
N MET A 1 3.51 -13.28 -4.38
CA MET A 1 2.51 -13.70 -3.37
C MET A 1 1.11 -13.26 -3.74
N THR A 2 0.87 -11.99 -4.09
CA THR A 2 -0.46 -11.45 -4.40
C THR A 2 -1.34 -12.34 -5.29
N PRO A 3 -0.90 -12.81 -6.48
CA PRO A 3 -1.78 -13.59 -7.35
C PRO A 3 -2.21 -14.94 -6.74
N LEU A 4 -1.31 -15.57 -5.98
CA LEU A 4 -1.58 -16.83 -5.30
C LEU A 4 -2.57 -16.64 -4.15
N LEU A 5 -2.36 -15.62 -3.31
CA LEU A 5 -3.25 -15.30 -2.20
C LEU A 5 -4.63 -14.86 -2.69
N THR A 6 -4.71 -14.06 -3.75
CA THR A 6 -5.99 -13.68 -4.37
C THR A 6 -6.71 -14.92 -4.91
N LYS A 7 -6.00 -15.84 -5.59
CA LYS A 7 -6.63 -17.09 -6.06
C LYS A 7 -7.09 -17.98 -4.91
N LEU A 8 -6.32 -18.07 -3.84
CA LEU A 8 -6.67 -18.90 -2.68
C LEU A 8 -7.88 -18.35 -1.92
N LEU A 9 -7.91 -17.05 -1.65
CA LEU A 9 -8.92 -16.41 -0.78
C LEU A 9 -10.15 -15.95 -1.56
N ALA A 10 -9.97 -15.36 -2.75
CA ALA A 10 -11.06 -14.83 -3.56
C ALA A 10 -11.50 -15.78 -4.67
N GLY A 11 -10.67 -16.75 -5.07
CA GLY A 11 -10.99 -17.73 -6.12
C GLY A 11 -12.18 -18.64 -5.79
N GLN A 12 -12.57 -18.72 -4.52
CA GLN A 12 -13.79 -19.41 -4.09
C GLN A 12 -15.06 -18.58 -4.35
N LEU A 13 -14.94 -17.26 -4.50
CA LEU A 13 -16.06 -16.33 -4.67
C LEU A 13 -16.22 -15.87 -6.12
N VAL A 14 -15.10 -15.67 -6.82
CA VAL A 14 -15.06 -15.17 -8.20
C VAL A 14 -13.93 -15.85 -8.98
N PRO A 15 -14.04 -16.03 -10.30
CA PRO A 15 -12.93 -16.53 -11.11
C PRO A 15 -11.71 -15.62 -11.00
N VAL A 16 -10.54 -16.20 -10.71
CA VAL A 16 -9.27 -15.47 -10.57
C VAL A 16 -8.23 -16.04 -11.54
N ASP A 17 -7.83 -15.23 -12.52
CA ASP A 17 -6.66 -15.51 -13.35
C ASP A 17 -5.36 -15.08 -12.62
N ALA A 18 -4.81 -16.01 -11.83
CA ALA A 18 -3.56 -15.78 -11.12
C ALA A 18 -2.37 -15.53 -12.05
N ALA A 19 -2.35 -16.13 -13.25
CA ALA A 19 -1.25 -15.93 -14.19
C ALA A 19 -1.31 -14.52 -14.78
N GLY A 20 -2.49 -14.08 -15.22
CA GLY A 20 -2.73 -12.71 -15.68
C GLY A 20 -2.40 -11.65 -14.62
N LEU A 21 -2.83 -11.88 -13.38
CA LEU A 21 -2.48 -11.01 -12.24
C LEU A 21 -0.97 -10.94 -12.01
N ALA A 22 -0.27 -12.08 -12.09
CA ALA A 22 1.18 -12.14 -11.94
C ALA A 22 1.91 -11.36 -13.05
N ILE A 23 1.53 -11.58 -14.30
CA ILE A 23 2.12 -10.89 -15.46
C ILE A 23 1.90 -9.38 -15.36
N SER A 24 0.68 -8.95 -15.02
CA SER A 24 0.39 -7.51 -14.88
C SER A 24 1.16 -6.88 -13.72
N THR A 25 1.28 -7.58 -12.60
CA THR A 25 2.09 -7.11 -11.46
C THR A 25 3.57 -7.01 -11.85
N PHE A 26 4.10 -8.00 -12.57
CA PHE A 26 5.47 -7.97 -13.08
C PHE A 26 5.71 -6.75 -13.98
N GLN A 27 4.81 -6.49 -14.93
CA GLN A 27 4.94 -5.38 -15.87
C GLN A 27 4.82 -4.00 -15.22
N VAL A 28 3.89 -3.84 -14.27
CA VAL A 28 3.58 -2.52 -13.69
C VAL A 28 4.49 -2.17 -12.51
N VAL A 29 4.97 -3.18 -11.77
CA VAL A 29 5.80 -2.97 -10.58
C VAL A 29 7.25 -3.37 -10.85
N LEU A 30 7.48 -4.65 -11.16
CA LEU A 30 8.83 -5.19 -11.13
C LEU A 30 9.70 -4.64 -12.28
N VAL A 31 9.16 -4.53 -13.49
CA VAL A 31 9.90 -4.00 -14.64
C VAL A 31 10.35 -2.54 -14.40
N PRO A 32 9.48 -1.59 -14.03
CA PRO A 32 9.91 -0.23 -13.70
C PRO A 32 10.91 -0.15 -12.54
N THR A 33 10.73 -0.96 -11.49
CA THR A 33 11.67 -1.00 -10.36
C THR A 33 13.05 -1.49 -10.79
N ILE A 34 13.12 -2.59 -11.54
CA ILE A 34 14.40 -3.11 -12.07
C ILE A 34 15.07 -2.05 -12.94
N LEU A 35 14.34 -1.42 -13.86
CA LEU A 35 14.89 -0.37 -14.70
C LEU A 35 15.42 0.81 -13.88
N GLY A 36 14.69 1.26 -12.86
CA GLY A 36 15.12 2.33 -11.96
C GLY A 36 16.39 1.98 -11.20
N VAL A 37 16.48 0.75 -10.67
CA VAL A 37 17.67 0.25 -9.96
C VAL A 37 18.87 0.15 -10.90
N LEU A 38 18.71 -0.43 -12.09
CA LEU A 38 19.79 -0.54 -13.08
C LEU A 38 20.24 0.83 -13.58
N LEU A 39 19.32 1.79 -13.75
CA LEU A 39 19.68 3.17 -14.09
C LEU A 39 20.51 3.83 -12.98
N ASN A 40 20.17 3.58 -11.72
CA ASN A 40 20.92 4.11 -10.60
C ASN A 40 22.32 3.50 -10.48
N GLU A 41 22.45 2.19 -10.75
CA GLU A 41 23.73 1.48 -10.72
C GLU A 41 24.65 1.91 -11.88
N PHE A 42 24.13 1.95 -13.12
CA PHE A 42 24.95 2.21 -14.30
C PHE A 42 25.10 3.69 -14.66
N PHE A 43 24.17 4.56 -14.24
CA PHE A 43 24.18 5.99 -14.57
C PHE A 43 24.03 6.90 -13.33
N PRO A 44 24.85 6.75 -12.27
CA PRO A 44 24.69 7.46 -11.00
C PRO A 44 24.77 8.98 -11.12
N LYS A 45 25.55 9.50 -12.09
CA LYS A 45 25.66 10.95 -12.36
C LYS A 45 24.36 11.54 -12.92
N PHE A 46 23.60 10.74 -13.68
CA PHE A 46 22.30 11.14 -14.19
C PHE A 46 21.24 11.03 -13.09
N THR A 47 21.20 9.90 -12.37
CA THR A 47 20.23 9.69 -11.29
C THR A 47 20.36 10.71 -10.16
N SER A 48 21.59 11.07 -9.79
CA SER A 48 21.86 12.10 -8.78
C SER A 48 21.33 13.49 -9.16
N LYS A 49 21.14 13.80 -10.45
CA LYS A 49 20.54 15.07 -10.88
C LYS A 49 19.01 15.04 -10.80
N ILE A 50 18.40 13.90 -11.15
CA ILE A 50 16.93 13.76 -11.16
C ILE A 50 16.38 13.48 -9.76
N ILE A 51 17.16 12.93 -8.83
CA ILE A 51 16.69 12.59 -7.48
C ILE A 51 16.20 13.82 -6.70
N THR A 52 16.67 15.03 -7.04
CA THR A 52 16.20 16.27 -6.41
C THR A 52 14.75 16.60 -6.79
N VAL A 53 14.31 16.26 -8.00
CA VAL A 53 12.94 16.53 -8.49
C VAL A 53 12.01 15.31 -8.39
N THR A 54 12.58 14.11 -8.29
CA THR A 54 11.82 12.85 -8.25
C THR A 54 10.80 12.80 -7.10
N PRO A 55 11.10 13.26 -5.86
CA PRO A 55 10.11 13.31 -4.79
C PRO A 55 8.87 14.14 -5.15
N LEU A 56 9.06 15.31 -5.79
CA LEU A 56 7.94 16.17 -6.21
C LEU A 56 7.08 15.47 -7.27
N ILE A 57 7.72 14.89 -8.29
CA ILE A 57 7.02 14.12 -9.32
C ILE A 57 6.27 12.94 -8.68
N GLY A 58 6.92 12.22 -7.77
CA GLY A 58 6.34 11.10 -7.03
C GLY A 58 5.10 11.50 -6.24
N VAL A 59 5.13 12.63 -5.54
CA VAL A 59 3.96 13.16 -4.82
C VAL A 59 2.83 13.52 -5.77
N ILE A 60 3.11 14.20 -6.90
CA ILE A 60 2.09 14.55 -7.89
C ILE A 60 1.45 13.30 -8.48
N LEU A 61 2.27 12.36 -8.96
CA LEU A 61 1.79 11.10 -9.56
C LEU A 61 1.01 10.27 -8.56
N THR A 62 1.49 10.15 -7.32
CA THR A 62 0.79 9.42 -6.25
C THR A 62 -0.54 10.10 -5.92
N THR A 63 -0.60 11.43 -5.86
CA THR A 63 -1.85 12.16 -5.62
C THR A 63 -2.87 11.89 -6.73
N LEU A 64 -2.45 11.93 -8.01
CA LEU A 64 -3.32 11.61 -9.14
C LEU A 64 -3.79 10.15 -9.11
N LEU A 65 -2.86 9.24 -8.78
CA LEU A 65 -3.13 7.81 -8.65
C LEU A 65 -4.10 7.51 -7.49
N CYS A 66 -4.13 8.36 -6.46
CA CYS A 66 -5.08 8.26 -5.37
C CYS A 66 -6.44 8.89 -5.68
N ALA A 67 -6.46 10.03 -6.37
CA ALA A 67 -7.69 10.75 -6.70
C ALA A 67 -8.52 10.03 -7.78
N SER A 68 -7.85 9.46 -8.79
CA SER A 68 -8.52 8.82 -9.93
C SER A 68 -9.44 7.64 -9.52
N PRO A 69 -9.01 6.67 -8.70
CA PRO A 69 -9.88 5.60 -8.21
C PRO A 69 -11.15 6.09 -7.54
N ILE A 70 -11.04 7.09 -6.65
CA ILE A 70 -12.20 7.66 -5.94
C ILE A 70 -13.17 8.32 -6.90
N GLY A 71 -12.66 9.08 -7.88
CA GLY A 71 -13.50 9.67 -8.93
C GLY A 71 -14.24 8.62 -9.75
N GLN A 72 -13.57 7.52 -10.09
CA GLN A 72 -14.16 6.43 -10.88
C GLN A 72 -15.27 5.65 -10.15
N VAL A 73 -15.24 5.62 -8.81
CA VAL A 73 -16.24 4.90 -8.00
C VAL A 73 -17.19 5.83 -7.23
N ALA A 74 -17.19 7.13 -7.55
CA ALA A 74 -17.89 8.15 -6.77
C ALA A 74 -19.40 7.88 -6.62
N GLU A 75 -20.08 7.44 -7.68
CA GLU A 75 -21.52 7.12 -7.62
C GLU A 75 -21.83 5.93 -6.70
N VAL A 76 -20.95 4.92 -6.68
CA VAL A 76 -21.05 3.79 -5.75
C VAL A 76 -20.86 4.27 -4.31
N LEU A 77 -19.90 5.16 -4.07
CA LEU A 77 -19.67 5.72 -2.73
C LEU A 77 -20.81 6.61 -2.24
N LYS A 78 -21.47 7.36 -3.12
CA LYS A 78 -22.65 8.17 -2.75
C LYS A 78 -23.81 7.31 -2.26
N THR A 79 -23.99 6.12 -2.84
CA THR A 79 -25.14 5.26 -2.57
C THR A 79 -24.85 4.19 -1.50
N GLN A 80 -23.62 3.69 -1.42
CA GLN A 80 -23.23 2.56 -0.56
C GLN A 80 -21.98 2.84 0.30
N GLY A 81 -21.55 4.10 0.40
CA GLY A 81 -20.27 4.47 1.02
C GLY A 81 -20.07 3.94 2.44
N ALA A 82 -21.09 3.99 3.30
CA ALA A 82 -20.96 3.51 4.68
C ALA A 82 -20.66 2.00 4.76
N GLN A 83 -21.31 1.19 3.91
CA GLN A 83 -21.10 -0.27 3.86
C GLN A 83 -19.73 -0.66 3.32
N LEU A 84 -19.06 0.24 2.60
CA LEU A 84 -17.75 0.02 1.99
C LEU A 84 -16.60 0.61 2.81
N ILE A 85 -16.80 1.81 3.37
CA ILE A 85 -15.79 2.55 4.13
C ILE A 85 -15.51 1.85 5.47
N LEU A 86 -16.54 1.41 6.20
CA LEU A 86 -16.35 0.85 7.54
C LEU A 86 -15.52 -0.45 7.53
N PRO A 87 -15.79 -1.46 6.68
CA PRO A 87 -14.98 -2.67 6.65
C PRO A 87 -13.54 -2.41 6.20
N VAL A 88 -13.33 -1.52 5.23
CA VAL A 88 -11.99 -1.19 4.73
C VAL A 88 -11.19 -0.41 5.78
N MET A 89 -11.83 0.54 6.47
CA MET A 89 -11.22 1.25 7.59
C MET A 89 -10.84 0.29 8.72
N ALA A 90 -11.74 -0.64 9.07
CA ALA A 90 -11.47 -1.67 10.07
C ALA A 90 -10.30 -2.58 9.66
N LEU A 91 -10.22 -2.96 8.39
CA LEU A 91 -9.10 -3.74 7.84
C LEU A 91 -7.76 -3.02 8.03
N HIS A 92 -7.67 -1.74 7.68
CA HIS A 92 -6.44 -0.97 7.87
C HIS A 92 -6.11 -0.75 9.34
N ALA A 93 -7.09 -0.39 10.16
CA ALA A 93 -6.90 -0.23 11.61
C ALA A 93 -6.37 -1.53 12.24
N ALA A 94 -6.94 -2.68 11.86
CA ALA A 94 -6.46 -3.99 12.29
C ALA A 94 -5.04 -4.26 11.77
N ALA A 95 -4.74 -3.95 10.51
CA ALA A 95 -3.40 -4.15 9.94
C ALA A 95 -2.32 -3.31 10.66
N PHE A 96 -2.59 -2.03 10.93
CA PHE A 96 -1.70 -1.18 11.72
C PHE A 96 -1.52 -1.74 13.15
N ALA A 97 -2.62 -2.09 13.82
CA ALA A 97 -2.59 -2.56 15.20
C ALA A 97 -1.89 -3.92 15.33
N ILE A 98 -2.25 -4.90 14.50
CA ILE A 98 -1.64 -6.24 14.50
C ILE A 98 -0.16 -6.12 14.15
N GLY A 99 0.19 -5.34 13.12
CA GLY A 99 1.59 -5.10 12.74
C GLY A 99 2.42 -4.59 13.92
N TYR A 100 1.92 -3.58 14.63
CA TYR A 100 2.58 -3.00 15.81
C TYR A 100 2.71 -3.99 16.99
N TRP A 101 1.59 -4.61 17.39
CA TRP A 101 1.57 -5.43 18.60
C TRP A 101 2.30 -6.76 18.42
N MET A 102 2.21 -7.36 17.22
CA MET A 102 2.95 -8.58 16.92
C MET A 102 4.45 -8.31 16.87
N SER A 103 4.88 -7.21 16.26
CA SER A 103 6.30 -6.88 16.21
C SER A 103 6.87 -6.56 17.59
N LYS A 104 6.09 -5.93 18.48
CA LYS A 104 6.57 -5.52 19.82
C LYS A 104 6.98 -6.70 20.70
N LEU A 105 6.46 -7.90 20.42
CA LEU A 105 6.87 -9.14 21.08
C LEU A 105 8.36 -9.42 20.86
N SER A 106 8.86 -9.16 19.65
CA SER A 106 10.24 -9.47 19.25
C SER A 106 11.14 -8.24 19.20
N PHE A 107 10.64 -7.12 18.68
CA PHE A 107 11.42 -5.94 18.33
C PHE A 107 11.15 -4.74 19.26
N GLY A 108 12.05 -3.76 19.19
CA GLY A 108 11.94 -2.43 19.77
C GLY A 108 10.86 -1.58 19.12
N GLU A 109 10.66 -0.40 19.68
CA GLU A 109 9.68 0.59 19.29
C GLU A 109 9.88 1.09 17.87
N SER A 110 11.11 1.45 17.47
CA SER A 110 11.37 1.97 16.13
C SER A 110 10.96 0.98 15.04
N THR A 111 11.43 -0.27 15.18
CA THR A 111 11.12 -1.36 14.25
C THR A 111 9.64 -1.71 14.29
N SER A 112 9.02 -1.70 15.48
CA SER A 112 7.58 -2.01 15.61
C SER A 112 6.68 -0.96 14.96
N ARG A 113 7.01 0.33 15.09
CA ARG A 113 6.33 1.42 14.38
C ARG A 113 6.49 1.26 12.87
N THR A 114 7.69 0.91 12.42
CA THR A 114 7.97 0.66 10.99
C THR A 114 7.12 -0.50 10.46
N ILE A 115 7.11 -1.65 11.14
CA ILE A 115 6.31 -2.82 10.75
C ILE A 115 4.81 -2.50 10.76
N SER A 116 4.33 -1.73 11.74
CA SER A 116 2.94 -1.25 11.77
C SER A 116 2.58 -0.45 10.52
N ILE A 117 3.42 0.52 10.13
CA ILE A 117 3.21 1.32 8.91
C ILE A 117 3.24 0.42 7.68
N GLU A 118 4.22 -0.45 7.53
CA GLU A 118 4.35 -1.35 6.37
C GLU A 118 3.18 -2.35 6.25
N CYS A 119 2.61 -2.78 7.37
CA CYS A 119 1.42 -3.65 7.37
C CYS A 119 0.14 -2.89 7.01
N GLY A 120 -0.05 -1.68 7.56
CA GLY A 120 -1.26 -0.89 7.33
C GLY A 120 -1.27 -0.10 6.02
N MET A 121 -0.10 0.26 5.48
CA MET A 121 0.05 0.92 4.19
C MET A 121 0.27 -0.11 3.09
N GLN A 122 -0.76 -0.33 2.28
CA GLN A 122 -0.71 -1.29 1.17
C GLN A 122 -0.57 -0.57 -0.18
N SER A 123 -0.27 -1.32 -1.25
CA SER A 123 -0.30 -0.79 -2.62
C SER A 123 -1.72 -0.81 -3.20
N SER A 124 -2.63 -0.02 -2.63
CA SER A 124 -4.05 -0.05 -3.00
C SER A 124 -4.33 0.51 -4.40
N ALA A 125 -3.42 1.32 -4.95
CA ALA A 125 -3.48 1.74 -6.34
C ALA A 125 -3.23 0.57 -7.32
N LEU A 126 -2.24 -0.28 -7.01
CA LEU A 126 -2.00 -1.51 -7.77
C LEU A 126 -3.18 -2.46 -7.63
N GLY A 127 -3.73 -2.60 -6.43
CA GLY A 127 -4.95 -3.40 -6.19
C GLY A 127 -6.13 -2.94 -7.06
N PHE A 128 -6.32 -1.63 -7.19
CA PHE A 128 -7.37 -1.04 -8.03
C PHE A 128 -7.15 -1.35 -9.51
N LEU A 129 -5.92 -1.15 -10.01
CA LEU A 129 -5.55 -1.45 -11.39
C LEU A 129 -5.75 -2.94 -11.73
N LEU A 130 -5.28 -3.83 -10.85
CA LEU A 130 -5.43 -5.27 -11.03
C LEU A 130 -6.90 -5.69 -10.99
N ALA A 131 -7.69 -5.12 -10.08
CA ALA A 131 -9.11 -5.37 -9.99
C ALA A 131 -9.84 -5.01 -11.29
N GLN A 132 -9.58 -3.82 -11.84
CA GLN A 132 -10.18 -3.38 -13.10
C GLN A 132 -9.76 -4.24 -14.30
N LYS A 133 -8.51 -4.69 -14.33
CA LYS A 133 -7.97 -5.42 -15.48
C LYS A 133 -8.37 -6.89 -15.50
N HIS A 134 -8.52 -7.52 -14.33
CA HIS A 134 -8.64 -8.98 -14.21
C HIS A 134 -10.01 -9.47 -13.74
N PHE A 135 -10.91 -8.57 -13.33
CA PHE A 135 -12.25 -8.94 -12.92
C PHE A 135 -13.30 -8.22 -13.75
N THR A 136 -14.30 -8.97 -14.23
CA THR A 136 -15.39 -8.44 -15.04
C THR A 136 -16.30 -7.49 -14.25
N ASN A 137 -16.45 -7.73 -12.94
CA ASN A 137 -17.28 -6.89 -12.10
C ASN A 137 -16.49 -5.65 -11.63
N PRO A 138 -16.86 -4.43 -12.06
CA PRO A 138 -16.14 -3.20 -11.69
C PRO A 138 -16.22 -2.90 -10.19
N LEU A 139 -17.20 -3.46 -9.47
CA LEU A 139 -17.34 -3.29 -8.02
C LEU A 139 -16.18 -3.91 -7.23
N VAL A 140 -15.44 -4.86 -7.81
CA VAL A 140 -14.26 -5.46 -7.18
C VAL A 140 -13.14 -4.42 -6.95
N ALA A 141 -13.10 -3.34 -7.74
CA ALA A 141 -12.12 -2.28 -7.58
C ALA A 141 -12.47 -1.30 -6.45
N VAL A 142 -13.74 -1.23 -6.02
CA VAL A 142 -14.24 -0.23 -5.08
C VAL A 142 -13.57 -0.32 -3.70
N PRO A 143 -13.40 -1.50 -3.07
CA PRO A 143 -12.67 -1.60 -1.80
C PRO A 143 -11.24 -1.08 -1.90
N SER A 144 -10.58 -1.29 -3.04
CA SER A 144 -9.21 -0.81 -3.28
C SER A 144 -9.17 0.71 -3.42
N ALA A 145 -10.16 1.33 -4.07
CA ALA A 145 -10.28 2.79 -4.14
C ALA A 145 -10.47 3.42 -2.76
N VAL A 146 -11.37 2.85 -1.94
CA VAL A 146 -11.60 3.29 -0.56
C VAL A 146 -10.34 3.12 0.31
N SER A 147 -9.66 1.99 0.12
CA SER A 147 -8.45 1.62 0.85
C SER A 147 -7.34 2.66 0.69
N VAL A 148 -7.19 3.25 -0.50
CA VAL A 148 -6.23 4.34 -0.74
C VAL A 148 -6.40 5.49 0.24
N VAL A 149 -7.64 5.90 0.51
CA VAL A 149 -7.92 7.02 1.42
C VAL A 149 -7.76 6.58 2.87
N CYS A 150 -8.30 5.41 3.24
CA CYS A 150 -8.22 4.90 4.61
C CYS A 150 -6.77 4.71 5.08
N MET A 151 -5.92 4.09 4.25
CA MET A 151 -4.52 3.85 4.60
C MET A 151 -3.70 5.15 4.67
N ALA A 152 -3.98 6.12 3.78
CA ALA A 152 -3.27 7.40 3.76
C ALA A 152 -3.60 8.24 5.00
N LEU A 153 -4.88 8.32 5.37
CA LEU A 153 -5.32 9.01 6.58
C LEU A 153 -4.79 8.32 7.85
N GLY A 154 -4.93 6.99 7.92
CA GLY A 154 -4.46 6.20 9.06
C GLY A 154 -2.94 6.28 9.25
N GLY A 155 -2.17 6.08 8.17
CA GLY A 155 -0.71 6.17 8.18
C GLY A 155 -0.23 7.58 8.52
N SER A 156 -0.84 8.62 7.96
CA SER A 156 -0.48 10.01 8.28
C SER A 156 -0.79 10.36 9.74
N ALA A 157 -1.93 9.92 10.27
CA ALA A 157 -2.30 10.13 11.67
C ALA A 157 -1.31 9.45 12.62
N LEU A 158 -0.95 8.19 12.36
CA LEU A 158 0.04 7.46 13.14
C LEU A 158 1.44 8.09 13.04
N ALA A 159 1.85 8.51 11.84
CA ALA A 159 3.13 9.20 11.66
C ALA A 159 3.20 10.50 12.48
N VAL A 160 2.13 11.30 12.48
CA VAL A 160 2.06 12.52 13.31
C VAL A 160 2.07 12.19 14.80
N PHE A 161 1.30 11.18 15.22
CA PHE A 161 1.26 10.74 16.61
C PHE A 161 2.65 10.29 17.10
N TRP A 162 3.35 9.45 16.33
CA TRP A 162 4.67 8.94 16.70
C TRP A 162 5.80 9.94 16.55
N ARG A 163 5.68 10.92 15.64
CA ARG A 163 6.61 12.06 15.58
C ARG A 163 6.63 12.82 16.91
N ASN A 164 5.50 12.86 17.60
CA ASN A 164 5.33 13.55 18.88
C ASN A 164 5.48 12.62 20.10
N SER A 165 5.80 11.34 19.89
CA SER A 165 5.94 10.33 20.94
C SER A 165 7.37 9.78 20.94
N PRO A 166 8.26 10.22 21.85
CA PRO A 166 9.65 9.76 21.90
C PRO A 166 9.75 8.24 22.00
N ILE A 167 10.85 7.69 21.46
CA ILE A 167 11.20 6.28 21.67
C ILE A 167 11.68 6.13 23.13
N PRO A 168 11.25 5.09 23.88
CA PRO A 168 11.72 4.84 25.23
C PRO A 168 13.25 4.73 25.29
N ILE A 169 13.86 5.26 26.36
CA ILE A 169 15.33 5.26 26.54
C ILE A 169 15.86 3.83 26.74
N ASP A 170 15.04 2.96 27.31
CA ASP A 170 15.28 1.55 27.60
C ASP A 170 14.73 0.60 26.51
N ASP A 171 14.44 1.13 25.32
CA ASP A 171 13.91 0.32 24.22
C ASP A 171 14.92 -0.75 23.75
N LYS A 172 14.38 -1.85 23.20
CA LYS A 172 15.21 -2.96 22.72
C LYS A 172 16.12 -2.49 21.59
N ASP A 173 17.38 -2.91 21.65
CA ASP A 173 18.32 -2.72 20.55
C ASP A 173 18.20 -3.88 19.57
N ASP A 174 17.46 -3.66 18.48
CA ASP A 174 17.11 -4.69 17.51
C ASP A 174 18.30 -5.18 16.67
N PHE A 175 19.44 -4.48 16.71
CA PHE A 175 20.59 -4.73 15.83
C PHE A 175 21.91 -4.87 16.59
N LYS A 176 21.86 -5.10 17.90
CA LYS A 176 23.04 -5.56 18.65
C LYS A 176 23.37 -6.99 18.22
N GLU A 177 24.46 -7.15 17.47
CA GLU A 177 25.17 -8.42 17.28
C GLU A 177 25.77 -8.94 18.60
#